data_AF-A0A843F042-F1
#
_entry.id   AF-A0A843F042-F1
#
_cell.length_a   1.000
_cell.length_b   1.000
_cell.length_c   1.000
_cell.angle_alpha   90.00
_cell.angle_beta   90.00
_cell.angle_gamma   90.00
#
_symmetry.space_group_name_H-M   'P 1'
#
loop_
_entity.id
_entity.type
_entity.pdbx_description
1 polymer ?
#
loop_
_entity_poly.entity_id
_entity_poly.type
_entity_poly.pdbx_seq_one_letter_code
_entity_poly.pdbx_strand_id
1 'polypeptide(L)'
;MSSYIKLIIFIVVLLLISVAVVFIDSSMDNINQSMPEISSGIIQGDKDYNESVELLNSRNYDEADNKAKSAGDNYNDSLHKLEKIQKKYDKDLTEVHKEYLDTTINELEVKLKAVDELKESIHYLGMYYNYTGSTHGSEANDLMVNAVNYQNKRVNIVQENPELFN
;
A
#
# COMPACT_ATOMS: atom_id res chain seq x y z
N MET A 1 14.87 -19.92 5.56
CA MET A 1 14.02 -18.99 4.78
C MET A 1 12.58 -19.19 5.23
N SER A 2 11.99 -18.18 5.89
CA SER A 2 10.63 -18.24 6.45
C SER A 2 9.57 -18.50 5.37
N SER A 3 8.47 -19.19 5.70
CA SER A 3 7.34 -19.41 4.78
C SER A 3 6.78 -18.11 4.21
N TYR A 4 6.87 -17.00 4.95
CA TYR A 4 6.48 -15.67 4.52
C TYR A 4 7.34 -15.14 3.37
N ILE A 5 8.66 -15.37 3.42
CA ILE A 5 9.60 -14.98 2.36
C ILE A 5 9.34 -15.81 1.09
N LYS A 6 8.96 -17.08 1.23
CA LYS A 6 8.58 -17.92 0.09
C LYS A 6 7.27 -17.47 -0.56
N LEU A 7 6.29 -17.02 0.24
CA LEU A 7 5.01 -16.49 -0.25
C LEU A 7 5.21 -15.17 -0.99
N ILE A 8 6.01 -14.25 -0.45
CA ILE A 8 6.36 -12.98 -1.12
C ILE A 8 7.10 -13.24 -2.43
N ILE A 9 8.11 -14.11 -2.43
CA ILE A 9 8.84 -14.45 -3.65
C ILE A 9 7.91 -15.10 -4.68
N PHE A 10 6.96 -15.95 -4.26
CA PHE A 10 5.99 -16.56 -5.15
C PHE A 10 5.04 -15.53 -5.79
N ILE A 11 4.57 -14.54 -5.02
CA ILE A 11 3.76 -13.42 -5.52
C ILE A 11 4.56 -12.55 -6.49
N VAL A 12 5.84 -12.27 -6.19
CA VAL A 12 6.74 -11.50 -7.06
C VAL A 12 7.06 -12.26 -8.36
N VAL A 13 7.18 -13.60 -8.32
CA VAL A 13 7.42 -14.43 -9.51
C VAL A 13 6.16 -14.55 -10.39
N LEU A 14 4.97 -14.56 -9.81
CA LEU A 14 3.71 -14.49 -10.57
C LEU A 14 3.55 -13.18 -11.34
N LEU A 15 4.07 -12.06 -10.82
CA LEU A 15 4.04 -10.76 -11.47
C LEU A 15 5.00 -10.60 -12.67
N LEU A 16 5.93 -11.54 -12.89
CA LEU A 16 7.00 -11.40 -13.91
C LEU A 16 6.78 -12.20 -15.21
N ILE A 17 5.68 -12.96 -15.36
CA ILE A 17 5.52 -13.91 -16.48
C ILE A 17 4.77 -13.33 -17.70
N SER A 18 4.21 -12.12 -17.69
CA SER A 18 3.49 -11.60 -18.86
C SER A 18 4.42 -10.93 -19.89
N VAL A 19 4.98 -11.72 -20.82
CA VAL A 19 5.50 -11.18 -22.08
C VAL A 19 4.76 -11.77 -23.28
N ALA A 20 4.26 -10.84 -24.09
CA ALA A 20 3.86 -10.90 -25.50
C ALA A 20 2.43 -11.36 -25.83
N VAL A 21 1.53 -10.38 -25.98
CA VAL A 21 0.53 -10.36 -27.06
C VAL A 21 0.38 -8.93 -27.61
N VAL A 22 0.18 -8.84 -28.93
CA VAL A 22 0.12 -7.66 -29.81
C VAL A 22 -0.97 -6.66 -29.38
N PHE A 23 -0.58 -5.39 -29.19
CA PHE A 23 -1.42 -4.30 -28.68
C PHE A 23 -2.41 -3.73 -29.70
N ILE A 24 -3.71 -3.89 -29.44
CA ILE A 24 -4.72 -2.89 -29.75
C ILE A 24 -4.87 -2.10 -28.46
N ASP A 25 -4.49 -0.82 -28.45
CA ASP A 25 -4.39 0.06 -27.28
C ASP A 25 -5.74 0.18 -26.54
N SER A 26 -6.05 -0.82 -25.69
CA SER A 26 -7.31 -0.92 -24.97
C SER A 26 -7.16 -0.26 -23.60
N SER A 27 -8.28 0.21 -23.05
CA SER A 27 -8.32 0.74 -21.68
C SER A 27 -7.70 -0.22 -20.66
N MET A 28 -7.88 -1.53 -20.86
CA MET A 28 -7.33 -2.57 -19.98
C MET A 28 -5.81 -2.66 -20.06
N ASP A 29 -5.23 -2.55 -21.26
CA ASP A 29 -3.77 -2.59 -21.38
C ASP A 29 -3.10 -1.41 -20.68
N ASN A 30 -3.71 -0.22 -20.76
CA ASN A 30 -3.22 0.96 -20.07
C ASN A 30 -3.30 0.84 -18.54
N ILE A 31 -4.37 0.20 -18.04
CA ILE A 31 -4.50 -0.11 -16.61
C ILE A 31 -3.41 -1.10 -16.19
N ASN A 32 -3.28 -2.21 -16.92
CA ASN A 32 -2.30 -3.26 -16.63
C ASN A 32 -0.86 -2.75 -16.66
N GLN A 33 -0.54 -1.80 -17.54
CA GLN A 33 0.77 -1.13 -17.55
C GLN A 33 1.03 -0.24 -16.33
N SER A 34 -0.01 0.34 -15.73
CA SER A 34 0.10 1.25 -14.58
C SER A 34 0.16 0.51 -13.24
N MET A 35 -0.46 -0.68 -13.16
CA MET A 35 -0.57 -1.45 -11.92
C MET A 35 0.77 -1.87 -11.28
N PRO A 36 1.81 -2.27 -12.03
CA PRO A 36 3.12 -2.59 -11.45
C PRO A 36 3.76 -1.43 -10.70
N GLU A 37 3.67 -0.21 -11.25
CA GLU A 37 4.21 0.99 -10.60
C GLU A 37 3.44 1.33 -9.32
N ILE A 38 2.11 1.24 -9.37
CA ILE A 38 1.24 1.42 -8.19
C ILE A 38 1.60 0.39 -7.13
N SER A 39 1.68 -0.89 -7.49
CA SER A 39 2.04 -1.97 -6.56
C SER A 39 3.42 -1.74 -5.94
N SER A 40 4.41 -1.30 -6.73
CA SER A 40 5.73 -0.95 -6.23
C SER A 40 5.68 0.22 -5.24
N GLY A 41 4.85 1.24 -5.48
CA GLY A 41 4.64 2.34 -4.55
C GLY A 41 4.08 1.87 -3.21
N ILE A 42 3.05 1.02 -3.23
CA ILE A 42 2.47 0.44 -2.00
C ILE A 42 3.52 -0.38 -1.23
N ILE A 43 4.27 -1.24 -1.92
CA ILE A 43 5.32 -2.07 -1.31
C ILE A 43 6.43 -1.21 -0.69
N GLN A 44 6.85 -0.15 -1.39
CA GLN A 44 7.87 0.76 -0.89
C GLN A 44 7.35 1.57 0.30
N GLY A 45 6.08 1.99 0.28
CA GLY A 45 5.42 2.62 1.43
C GLY A 45 5.38 1.70 2.65
N ASP A 46 5.01 0.43 2.48
CA ASP A 46 4.99 -0.56 3.57
C ASP A 46 6.39 -0.75 4.18
N LYS A 47 7.42 -0.77 3.32
CA LYS A 47 8.82 -0.87 3.76
C LYS A 47 9.24 0.36 4.56
N ASP A 48 9.01 1.55 4.04
CA ASP A 48 9.40 2.80 4.71
C ASP A 48 8.62 3.01 6.02
N TYR A 49 7.35 2.60 6.09
CA TYR A 49 6.55 2.64 7.32
C TYR A 49 7.18 1.74 8.40
N ASN A 50 7.48 0.49 8.07
CA ASN A 50 8.08 -0.44 9.02
C ASN A 50 9.47 0.03 9.48
N GLU A 51 10.29 0.55 8.58
CA GLU A 51 11.60 1.13 8.91
C GLU A 51 11.46 2.34 9.83
N SER A 52 10.44 3.19 9.62
CA SER A 52 10.11 4.29 10.54
C SER A 52 9.79 3.80 11.95
N VAL A 53 8.99 2.73 12.09
CA VAL A 53 8.68 2.11 13.39
C VAL A 53 9.93 1.55 14.07
N GLU A 54 10.82 0.88 13.32
CA GLU A 54 12.10 0.38 13.86
C GLU A 54 13.00 1.50 14.37
N LEU A 55 13.09 2.61 13.62
CA LEU A 55 13.86 3.80 13.99
C LEU A 55 13.25 4.50 15.21
N LEU A 56 11.92 4.62 15.27
CA LEU A 56 11.19 5.15 16.42
C LEU A 56 11.49 4.35 17.69
N ASN A 57 11.42 3.02 17.61
CA ASN A 57 11.75 2.11 18.72
C ASN A 57 13.21 2.24 19.17
N SER A 58 14.10 2.61 18.25
CA SER A 58 15.51 2.89 18.52
C SER A 58 15.77 4.33 18.97
N ARG A 59 14.72 5.14 19.17
CA ARG A 59 14.76 6.57 19.55
C ARG A 59 15.48 7.45 18.52
N ASN A 60 15.53 7.03 17.26
CA ASN A 60 16.07 7.80 16.16
C ASN A 60 14.93 8.57 15.47
N TYR A 61 14.45 9.62 16.14
CA TYR A 61 13.20 10.29 15.77
C TYR A 61 13.29 11.06 14.44
N ASP A 62 14.44 11.68 14.14
CA ASP A 62 14.61 12.44 12.90
C ASP A 62 14.57 11.52 11.66
N GLU A 63 15.26 10.37 11.71
CA GLU A 63 15.22 9.40 10.62
C GLU A 63 13.87 8.68 10.56
N ALA A 64 13.25 8.40 11.71
CA ALA A 64 11.90 7.83 11.76
C ALA A 64 10.89 8.74 11.05
N ASP A 65 10.92 10.05 11.32
CA ASP A 65 10.02 11.02 10.68
C ASP A 65 10.26 11.12 9.16
N ASN A 66 11.53 11.12 8.73
CA ASN A 66 11.87 11.07 7.30
C ASN A 66 11.31 9.81 6.61
N LYS A 67 11.36 8.66 7.28
CA LYS A 67 10.81 7.41 6.77
C LYS A 67 9.28 7.40 6.75
N ALA A 68 8.62 7.95 7.78
CA ALA A 68 7.18 8.10 7.80
C ALA A 68 6.68 9.01 6.67
N LYS A 69 7.39 10.11 6.39
CA LYS A 69 7.11 10.99 5.23
C LYS A 69 7.26 10.24 3.91
N SER A 70 8.35 9.50 3.71
CA SER A 70 8.54 8.67 2.51
C SER A 70 7.42 7.66 2.32
N ALA A 71 6.97 7.01 3.41
CA ALA A 71 5.82 6.10 3.36
C ALA A 71 4.54 6.82 2.91
N GLY A 72 4.24 7.98 3.51
CA GLY A 72 3.11 8.82 3.13
C GLY A 72 3.15 9.25 1.66
N ASP A 73 4.30 9.67 1.16
CA ASP A 73 4.47 10.09 -0.24
C ASP A 73 4.18 8.94 -1.21
N ASN A 74 4.73 7.75 -0.94
CA ASN A 74 4.51 6.55 -1.76
C ASN A 74 3.03 6.11 -1.77
N TYR A 75 2.37 6.11 -0.61
CA TYR A 75 0.95 5.77 -0.52
C TYR A 75 0.07 6.80 -1.24
N ASN A 76 0.36 8.09 -1.05
CA ASN A 76 -0.42 9.17 -1.65
C ASN A 76 -0.28 9.22 -3.18
N ASP A 77 0.93 9.00 -3.71
CA ASP A 77 1.14 8.89 -5.16
C ASP A 77 0.39 7.68 -5.75
N SER A 78 0.46 6.52 -5.05
CA SER A 78 -0.28 5.31 -5.45
C SER A 78 -1.79 5.54 -5.44
N LEU A 79 -2.31 6.23 -4.42
CA LEU A 79 -3.72 6.59 -4.27
C LEU A 79 -4.18 7.47 -5.46
N HIS A 80 -3.46 8.56 -5.74
CA HIS A 80 -3.80 9.44 -6.86
C HIS A 80 -3.80 8.71 -8.21
N LYS A 81 -2.86 7.78 -8.42
CA LYS A 81 -2.81 6.97 -9.65
C LYS A 81 -4.03 6.06 -9.77
N LEU A 82 -4.46 5.42 -8.67
CA LEU A 82 -5.66 4.57 -8.63
C LEU A 82 -6.94 5.38 -8.88
N GLU A 83 -7.11 6.52 -8.23
CA GLU A 83 -8.27 7.40 -8.44
C GLU A 83 -8.34 7.89 -9.89
N LYS A 84 -7.18 8.20 -10.49
CA LYS A 84 -7.09 8.59 -11.91
C LYS A 84 -7.50 7.44 -12.83
N ILE A 85 -7.09 6.21 -12.55
CA ILE A 85 -7.52 5.01 -13.27
C ILE A 85 -9.03 4.85 -13.17
N GLN A 86 -9.57 4.86 -11.95
CA GLN A 86 -10.99 4.69 -11.68
C GLN A 86 -11.80 5.73 -12.46
N LYS A 87 -11.43 7.01 -12.38
CA LYS A 87 -12.13 8.09 -13.08
C LYS A 87 -12.00 8.02 -14.60
N LYS A 88 -10.82 7.67 -15.13
CA LYS A 88 -10.56 7.67 -16.57
C LYS A 88 -11.21 6.50 -17.28
N TYR A 89 -11.26 5.33 -16.63
CA TYR A 89 -11.67 4.07 -17.25
C TYR A 89 -12.98 3.49 -16.68
N ASP A 90 -13.71 4.22 -15.83
CA ASP A 90 -14.93 3.77 -15.14
C ASP A 90 -15.90 2.91 -16.00
N LYS A 91 -16.13 3.33 -17.25
CA LYS A 91 -17.05 2.64 -18.18
C LYS A 91 -16.52 1.31 -18.73
N ASP A 92 -15.20 1.15 -18.72
CA ASP A 92 -14.50 -0.02 -19.25
C ASP A 92 -14.15 -1.02 -18.14
N LEU A 93 -14.31 -0.62 -16.87
CA LEU A 93 -14.09 -1.48 -15.71
C LEU A 93 -15.29 -2.41 -15.48
N THR A 94 -15.00 -3.70 -15.31
CA THR A 94 -15.97 -4.64 -14.75
C THR A 94 -16.22 -4.31 -13.26
N GLU A 95 -17.31 -4.83 -12.69
CA GLU A 95 -17.58 -4.67 -11.26
C GLU A 95 -16.47 -5.26 -10.38
N VAL A 96 -15.82 -6.36 -10.81
CA VAL A 96 -14.67 -6.95 -10.09
C VAL A 96 -13.47 -5.99 -10.09
N HIS A 97 -13.19 -5.32 -11.21
CA HIS A 97 -12.12 -4.32 -11.24
C HIS A 97 -12.44 -3.11 -10.36
N LYS A 98 -13.70 -2.64 -10.35
CA LYS A 98 -14.12 -1.55 -9.47
C LYS A 98 -13.96 -1.93 -8.01
N GLU A 99 -14.40 -3.13 -7.62
CA GLU A 99 -14.23 -3.62 -6.25
C GLU A 99 -12.75 -3.72 -5.86
N TYR A 100 -11.89 -4.18 -6.77
CA TYR A 100 -10.43 -4.21 -6.55
C TYR A 100 -9.87 -2.80 -6.31
N LEU A 101 -10.23 -1.84 -7.16
CA LEU A 101 -9.77 -0.45 -7.04
C LEU A 101 -10.27 0.19 -5.75
N ASP A 102 -11.56 0.08 -5.45
CA ASP A 102 -12.16 0.61 -4.22
C ASP A 102 -11.50 0.01 -2.98
N THR A 103 -11.28 -1.31 -2.98
CA THR A 103 -10.61 -1.99 -1.86
C THR A 103 -9.18 -1.49 -1.68
N THR A 104 -8.46 -1.26 -2.77
CA THR A 104 -7.08 -0.75 -2.74
C THR A 104 -7.02 0.73 -2.31
N ILE A 105 -7.98 1.55 -2.74
CA ILE A 105 -8.11 2.95 -2.32
C ILE A 105 -8.37 3.02 -0.81
N ASN A 106 -9.33 2.23 -0.29
CA ASN A 106 -9.62 2.16 1.14
C ASN A 106 -8.41 1.68 1.96
N GLU A 107 -7.64 0.72 1.45
CA GLU A 107 -6.36 0.31 2.07
C GLU A 107 -5.41 1.49 2.22
N LEU A 108 -5.20 2.26 1.15
CA LEU A 108 -4.24 3.37 1.15
C LEU A 108 -4.71 4.55 2.00
N GLU A 109 -6.00 4.87 2.01
CA GLU A 109 -6.55 5.89 2.91
C GLU A 109 -6.32 5.56 4.38
N VAL A 110 -6.48 4.28 4.76
CA VAL A 110 -6.20 3.83 6.13
C VAL A 110 -4.69 3.86 6.43
N LYS A 111 -3.84 3.45 5.48
CA LYS A 111 -2.38 3.52 5.62
C LYS A 111 -1.89 4.97 5.77
N LEU A 112 -2.50 5.93 5.05
CA LEU A 112 -2.19 7.36 5.19
C LEU A 112 -2.56 7.89 6.58
N LYS A 113 -3.73 7.52 7.11
CA LYS A 113 -4.10 7.84 8.51
C LYS A 113 -3.10 7.23 9.50
N ALA A 114 -2.66 6.00 9.27
CA ALA A 114 -1.66 5.35 10.10
C ALA A 114 -0.30 6.07 10.07
N VAL A 115 0.09 6.64 8.91
CA VAL A 115 1.30 7.47 8.77
C VAL A 115 1.17 8.75 9.58
N ASP A 116 0.00 9.41 9.56
CA ASP A 116 -0.22 10.62 10.35
C ASP A 116 -0.13 10.35 11.85
N GLU A 117 -0.77 9.28 12.34
CA GLU A 117 -0.65 8.85 13.75
C GLU A 117 0.79 8.45 14.11
N LEU A 118 1.52 7.81 13.20
CA LEU A 118 2.93 7.49 13.42
C LEU A 118 3.79 8.76 13.56
N LYS A 119 3.54 9.78 12.74
CA LYS A 119 4.25 11.07 12.84
C LYS A 119 3.95 11.79 14.15
N GLU A 120 2.70 11.78 14.62
CA GLU A 120 2.35 12.30 15.95
C GLU A 120 3.04 11.51 17.07
N SER A 121 3.10 10.18 16.95
CA SER A 121 3.85 9.33 17.88
C SER A 121 5.33 9.71 17.95
N ILE A 122 6.00 9.84 16.79
CA ILE A 122 7.40 10.26 16.68
C ILE A 122 7.61 11.62 17.33
N HIS A 123 6.74 12.60 17.02
CA HIS A 123 6.82 13.95 17.57
C HIS A 123 6.73 13.97 19.10
N TYR A 124 5.69 13.37 19.66
CA TYR A 124 5.48 13.39 21.12
C TYR A 124 6.53 12.58 21.88
N LEU A 125 6.97 11.44 21.35
CA LEU A 125 8.05 10.65 21.96
C LEU A 125 9.39 11.40 21.91
N GLY A 126 9.67 12.12 20.83
CA GLY A 126 10.84 13.00 20.71
C GLY A 126 10.86 14.14 21.74
N MET A 127 9.68 14.58 22.19
CA MET A 127 9.50 15.59 23.24
C MET A 127 9.35 15.00 24.66
N TYR A 128 9.59 13.71 24.84
CA TYR A 128 9.44 12.99 26.12
C TYR A 128 7.99 12.90 26.65
N TYR A 129 6.98 13.18 25.82
CA TYR A 129 5.56 12.97 26.15
C TYR A 129 5.17 11.51 25.91
N ASN A 130 5.74 10.61 26.73
CA ASN A 130 5.68 9.16 26.52
C ASN A 130 4.25 8.60 26.41
N TYR A 131 3.33 9.06 27.27
CA TYR A 131 1.95 8.58 27.26
C TYR A 131 1.25 8.95 25.95
N THR A 132 1.23 10.24 25.60
CA THR A 132 0.60 10.74 24.37
C THR A 132 1.22 10.09 23.13
N GLY A 133 2.55 10.04 23.06
CA GLY A 133 3.23 9.42 21.92
C GLY A 133 2.95 7.92 21.80
N SER A 134 2.83 7.20 22.92
CA SER A 134 2.46 5.77 22.90
C SER A 134 1.00 5.56 22.47
N THR A 135 0.09 6.47 22.82
CA THR A 135 -1.31 6.43 22.36
C THR A 135 -1.38 6.52 20.84
N HIS A 136 -0.76 7.55 20.25
CA HIS A 136 -0.69 7.69 18.79
C HIS A 136 0.00 6.49 18.13
N GLY A 137 1.06 5.95 18.74
CA GLY A 137 1.72 4.74 18.24
C GLY A 137 0.80 3.50 18.22
N SER A 138 -0.05 3.36 19.25
CA SER A 138 -1.07 2.30 19.30
C SER A 138 -2.14 2.50 18.22
N GLU A 139 -2.61 3.73 18.04
CA GLU A 139 -3.61 4.07 17.02
C GLU A 139 -3.08 3.82 15.60
N ALA A 140 -1.83 4.21 15.34
CA ALA A 140 -1.13 3.91 14.08
C ALA A 140 -1.09 2.40 13.80
N ASN A 141 -0.76 1.60 14.82
CA ASN A 141 -0.74 0.14 14.71
C ASN A 141 -2.13 -0.45 14.43
N ASP A 142 -3.16 0.01 15.15
CA ASP A 142 -4.54 -0.46 14.95
C ASP A 142 -5.05 -0.14 13.54
N LEU A 143 -4.71 1.04 13.01
CA LEU A 143 -4.99 1.42 11.62
C LEU A 143 -4.26 0.51 10.63
N MET A 144 -2.98 0.18 10.85
CA MET A 144 -2.25 -0.76 9.99
C MET A 144 -2.85 -2.18 10.02
N VAL A 145 -3.29 -2.66 11.19
CA VAL A 145 -4.03 -3.92 11.31
C VAL A 145 -5.32 -3.86 10.48
N ASN A 146 -6.04 -2.74 10.49
CA ASN A 146 -7.21 -2.55 9.65
C ASN A 146 -6.87 -2.53 8.15
N ALA A 147 -5.81 -1.82 7.75
CA ALA A 147 -5.33 -1.80 6.36
C ALA A 147 -4.99 -3.21 5.84
N VAL A 148 -4.44 -4.09 6.68
CA VAL A 148 -4.17 -5.49 6.33
C VAL A 148 -5.46 -6.25 5.95
N ASN A 149 -6.63 -5.90 6.53
CA ASN A 149 -7.89 -6.51 6.13
C ASN A 149 -8.27 -6.16 4.69
N TYR A 150 -8.10 -4.90 4.30
CA TYR A 150 -8.30 -4.47 2.90
C TYR A 150 -7.29 -5.11 1.96
N GLN A 151 -6.02 -5.19 2.36
CA GLN A 151 -4.98 -5.87 1.59
C GLN A 151 -5.33 -7.35 1.35
N ASN A 152 -5.80 -8.06 2.38
CA ASN A 152 -6.23 -9.44 2.26
C ASN A 152 -7.44 -9.57 1.33
N LYS A 153 -8.42 -8.66 1.46
CA LYS A 153 -9.57 -8.61 0.55
C LYS A 153 -9.12 -8.38 -0.90
N ARG A 154 -8.20 -7.44 -1.15
CA ARG A 154 -7.61 -7.16 -2.47
C ARG A 154 -6.95 -8.41 -3.06
N VAL A 155 -6.17 -9.13 -2.26
CA VAL A 155 -5.52 -10.39 -2.66
C VAL A 155 -6.56 -11.46 -3.01
N ASN A 156 -7.61 -11.60 -2.22
CA ASN A 156 -8.67 -12.58 -2.49
C ASN A 156 -9.41 -12.27 -3.80
N ILE A 157 -9.70 -11.00 -4.11
CA ILE A 157 -10.35 -10.62 -5.37
C ILE A 157 -9.54 -11.11 -6.59
N VAL A 158 -8.21 -10.93 -6.56
CA VAL A 158 -7.31 -11.40 -7.63
C VAL A 158 -7.27 -12.92 -7.69
N GLN A 159 -7.21 -13.60 -6.54
CA GLN A 159 -7.16 -15.06 -6.48
C GLN A 159 -8.45 -15.73 -6.97
N GLU A 160 -9.60 -15.11 -6.72
CA GLU A 160 -10.91 -15.61 -7.14
C GLU A 160 -11.23 -15.32 -8.61
N ASN A 161 -10.56 -14.34 -9.23
CA ASN A 161 -10.81 -13.91 -10.61
C ASN A 161 -9.50 -13.78 -11.43
N PRO A 162 -8.62 -14.79 -11.45
CA PRO A 162 -7.29 -14.68 -12.05
C PRO A 162 -7.33 -14.31 -13.53
N GLU A 163 -8.37 -14.72 -14.26
CA GLU A 163 -8.56 -14.41 -15.68
C GLU A 163 -8.65 -12.92 -16.00
N LEU A 164 -9.03 -12.09 -15.01
CA LEU A 164 -9.18 -10.64 -15.15
C LEU A 164 -7.89 -9.87 -14.87
N PHE A 165 -6.89 -10.47 -14.21
CA PHE A 165 -5.69 -9.78 -13.72
C PHE A 165 -4.37 -10.33 -14.33
N ASN A 166 -4.46 -10.89 -15.55
CA ASN A 166 -3.32 -11.46 -16.28
C ASN A 166 -2.41 -10.43 -16.95
#